data_AF-E6LP27-F1
#
_entry.id   AF-E6LP27-F1
#
_cell.length_a   1.000
_cell.length_b   1.000
_cell.length_c   1.000
_cell.angle_alpha   90.00
_cell.angle_beta   90.00
_cell.angle_gamma   90.00
#
_symmetry.space_group_name_H-M   'P 1'
#
loop_
_entity.id
_entity.type
_entity.pdbx_description
1 polymer ?
#
loop_
_entity_poly.entity_id
_entity_poly.type
_entity_poly.pdbx_seq_one_letter_code
_entity_poly.pdbx_strand_id
1 'polypeptide(L)'
;MDKYFRLGKNLNQRDTIAVRKIVGGYVKLLYPDGKFTKEQIEEILVFAPEMRRRVKEQLKKPGGMEFYDVNFSYIDLDTFEEKFVSVPEQGGGKLIPDGICNPGQVYTVSQGKSGMIGVFR
;
A
#
# COMPACT_ATOMS: atom_id res chain seq x y z
N MET A 1 -1.10 -17.17 -8.73
CA MET A 1 -1.81 -15.86 -8.76
C MET A 1 -3.03 -15.92 -9.65
N ASP A 2 -2.91 -16.04 -10.99
CA ASP A 2 -4.06 -15.95 -11.91
C ASP A 2 -5.17 -16.99 -11.69
N LYS A 3 -4.86 -18.10 -11.00
CA LYS A 3 -5.81 -19.12 -10.59
C LYS A 3 -6.82 -18.64 -9.53
N TYR A 4 -6.40 -17.74 -8.64
CA TYR A 4 -7.17 -17.34 -7.45
C TYR A 4 -7.53 -15.85 -7.46
N PHE A 5 -6.71 -15.00 -8.08
CA PHE A 5 -6.85 -13.54 -7.98
C PHE A 5 -6.60 -12.86 -9.33
N ARG A 6 -7.26 -11.71 -9.52
CA ARG A 6 -7.06 -10.79 -10.65
C ARG A 6 -6.71 -9.40 -10.13
N LEU A 7 -5.80 -8.68 -10.79
CA LEU A 7 -5.52 -7.29 -10.42
C LEU A 7 -6.66 -6.35 -10.87
N GLY A 8 -6.89 -5.29 -10.10
CA GLY A 8 -7.89 -4.27 -10.40
C GLY A 8 -7.60 -3.53 -11.71
N LYS A 9 -8.64 -2.93 -12.29
CA LYS A 9 -8.56 -2.25 -13.59
C LYS A 9 -7.78 -0.93 -13.55
N ASN A 10 -7.59 -0.35 -12.37
CA ASN A 10 -6.88 0.93 -12.19
C ASN A 10 -5.35 0.78 -12.17
N LEU A 11 -4.81 -0.44 -12.29
CA LEU A 11 -3.37 -0.64 -12.37
C LEU A 11 -2.87 -0.40 -13.80
N ASN A 12 -1.92 0.52 -13.94
CA ASN A 12 -1.18 0.71 -15.18
C ASN A 12 -0.46 -0.59 -15.60
N GLN A 13 -0.20 -0.78 -16.89
CA GLN A 13 0.49 -1.97 -17.43
C GLN A 13 1.85 -2.20 -16.75
N ARG A 14 2.62 -1.13 -16.51
CA ARG A 14 3.91 -1.20 -15.81
C ARG A 14 3.76 -1.70 -14.36
N ASP A 15 2.72 -1.23 -13.69
CA ASP A 15 2.41 -1.60 -12.31
C ASP A 15 1.96 -3.06 -12.22
N THR A 16 1.12 -3.50 -13.15
CA THR A 16 0.71 -4.89 -13.30
C THR A 16 1.89 -5.83 -13.52
N ILE A 17 2.82 -5.47 -14.41
CA ILE A 17 4.04 -6.27 -14.67
C ILE A 17 4.91 -6.32 -13.41
N ALA A 18 5.10 -5.20 -12.71
CA ALA A 18 5.90 -5.15 -11.50
C ALA A 18 5.33 -6.04 -10.39
N VAL A 19 4.02 -5.93 -10.11
CA VAL A 19 3.34 -6.76 -9.10
C VAL A 19 3.45 -8.24 -9.45
N ARG A 20 3.20 -8.62 -10.71
CA ARG A 20 3.34 -10.02 -11.17
C ARG A 20 4.76 -10.55 -11.00
N LYS A 21 5.79 -9.75 -11.27
CA LYS A 21 7.19 -10.13 -11.06
C LYS A 21 7.51 -10.34 -9.58
N ILE A 22 7.02 -9.46 -8.69
CA ILE A 22 7.22 -9.59 -7.24
C ILE A 22 6.54 -10.87 -6.75
N VAL A 23 5.26 -11.07 -7.07
CA VAL A 23 4.53 -12.28 -6.67
C VAL A 23 5.22 -13.54 -7.18
N GLY A 24 5.61 -13.58 -8.46
CA GLY A 24 6.32 -14.72 -9.04
C GLY A 24 7.69 -14.99 -8.40
N GLY A 25 8.41 -13.94 -8.01
CA GLY A 25 9.67 -14.05 -7.29
C GLY A 25 9.49 -14.61 -5.88
N TYR A 26 8.56 -14.04 -5.11
CA TYR A 26 8.26 -14.48 -3.73
C TYR A 26 7.72 -15.92 -3.70
N VAL A 27 6.84 -16.29 -4.62
CA VAL A 27 6.34 -17.68 -4.71
C VAL A 27 7.48 -18.67 -4.95
N LYS A 28 8.44 -18.35 -5.81
CA LYS A 28 9.60 -19.22 -6.04
C LYS A 28 10.53 -19.33 -4.83
N LEU A 29 10.67 -18.25 -4.06
CA LEU A 29 11.53 -18.22 -2.87
C LEU A 29 10.89 -18.95 -1.68
N LEU A 30 9.59 -18.73 -1.46
CA LEU A 30 8.86 -19.27 -0.31
C LEU A 30 8.30 -20.68 -0.57
N TYR A 31 7.89 -20.96 -1.81
CA TYR A 31 7.27 -22.21 -2.24
C TYR A 31 8.00 -22.80 -3.46
N PRO A 32 9.28 -23.18 -3.33
CA PRO A 32 10.09 -23.67 -4.44
C PRO A 32 9.55 -24.98 -5.04
N ASP A 33 8.83 -25.78 -4.27
CA ASP A 33 8.17 -27.02 -4.69
C ASP A 33 6.79 -26.79 -5.36
N GLY A 34 6.33 -25.54 -5.42
CA GLY A 34 5.09 -25.15 -6.11
C GLY A 34 3.80 -25.50 -5.37
N LYS A 35 3.88 -25.98 -4.11
CA LYS A 35 2.71 -26.21 -3.27
C LYS A 35 2.47 -24.98 -2.40
N PHE A 36 1.35 -24.32 -2.65
CA PHE A 36 0.89 -23.17 -1.86
C PHE A 36 -0.63 -23.18 -1.80
N THR A 37 -1.15 -22.63 -0.71
CA THR A 37 -2.58 -22.40 -0.50
C THR A 37 -3.01 -21.05 -1.07
N LYS A 38 -4.32 -20.80 -1.13
CA LYS A 38 -4.86 -19.53 -1.64
C LYS A 38 -4.45 -18.37 -0.73
N GLU A 39 -4.52 -18.60 0.59
CA GLU A 39 -4.23 -17.64 1.65
C GLU A 39 -2.77 -17.21 1.62
N GLN A 40 -1.86 -18.17 1.40
CA GLN A 40 -0.43 -17.90 1.26
C GLN A 40 -0.11 -17.04 0.02
N ILE A 41 -0.86 -17.22 -1.07
CA ILE A 41 -0.73 -16.37 -2.26
C ILE A 41 -1.34 -14.99 -2.00
N GLU A 42 -2.44 -14.92 -1.26
CA GLU A 42 -3.08 -13.66 -0.88
C GLU A 42 -2.13 -12.78 -0.06
N GLU A 43 -1.41 -13.36 0.91
CA GLU A 43 -0.43 -12.63 1.72
C GLU A 43 0.66 -11.97 0.86
N ILE A 44 1.23 -12.72 -0.08
CA ILE A 44 2.22 -12.19 -1.05
C ILE A 44 1.57 -11.13 -1.95
N LEU A 45 0.31 -11.33 -2.33
CA LEU A 45 -0.45 -10.42 -3.18
C LEU A 45 -0.87 -9.14 -2.45
N VAL A 46 -0.98 -9.12 -1.13
CA VAL A 46 -1.16 -7.89 -0.35
C VAL A 46 0.15 -7.12 -0.30
N PHE A 47 1.26 -7.83 -0.05
CA PHE A 47 2.59 -7.23 0.05
C PHE A 47 3.07 -6.60 -1.27
N ALA A 48 2.85 -7.25 -2.42
CA ALA A 48 3.42 -6.80 -3.69
C ALA A 48 2.88 -5.43 -4.19
N PRO A 49 1.56 -5.18 -4.23
CA PRO A 49 0.98 -3.87 -4.54
C PRO A 49 1.31 -2.83 -3.47
N GLU A 50 1.40 -3.20 -2.19
CA GLU A 50 1.80 -2.29 -1.12
C GLU A 50 3.21 -1.72 -1.38
N MET A 51 4.18 -2.60 -1.63
CA MET A 51 5.55 -2.17 -1.95
C MET A 51 5.62 -1.33 -3.22
N ARG A 52 4.81 -1.67 -4.24
CA ARG A 52 4.73 -0.89 -5.47
C ARG A 52 4.14 0.50 -5.20
N ARG A 53 3.11 0.58 -4.36
CA ARG A 53 2.48 1.84 -3.94
C ARG A 53 3.47 2.69 -3.16
N ARG A 54 4.22 2.15 -2.19
CA ARG A 54 5.25 2.90 -1.43
C ARG A 54 6.21 3.67 -2.34
N VAL A 55 6.69 3.05 -3.41
CA VAL A 55 7.58 3.71 -4.39
C VAL A 55 6.84 4.79 -5.18
N LYS A 56 5.64 4.50 -5.69
CA LYS A 56 4.82 5.46 -6.45
C LYS A 56 4.44 6.69 -5.62
N GLU A 57 4.15 6.49 -4.34
CA GLU A 57 3.88 7.52 -3.35
C GLU A 57 5.09 8.41 -3.05
N GLN A 58 6.32 7.93 -3.26
CA GLN A 58 7.49 8.81 -3.24
C GLN A 58 7.66 9.54 -4.57
N LEU A 59 7.46 8.86 -5.70
CA LEU A 59 7.59 9.44 -7.03
C LEU A 59 6.56 10.54 -7.32
N LYS A 60 5.37 10.50 -6.71
CA LYS A 60 4.39 11.59 -6.81
C LYS A 60 4.90 12.92 -6.26
N LYS A 61 5.82 12.91 -5.29
CA LYS A 61 6.34 14.13 -4.65
C LYS A 61 7.11 15.01 -5.65
N PRO A 62 8.09 14.49 -6.41
CA PRO A 62 8.74 15.25 -7.48
C PRO A 62 8.04 15.14 -8.84
N GLY A 63 7.31 14.05 -9.11
CA GLY A 63 6.89 13.65 -10.46
C GLY A 63 5.51 14.14 -10.92
N GLY A 64 4.83 14.97 -10.12
CA GLY A 64 3.57 15.59 -10.52
C GLY A 64 2.45 14.60 -10.87
N MET A 65 1.57 14.99 -11.80
CA MET A 65 0.30 14.31 -12.09
C MET A 65 0.43 12.86 -12.61
N GLU A 66 1.59 12.45 -13.14
CA GLU A 66 1.78 11.10 -13.72
C GLU A 66 1.71 9.95 -12.70
N PHE A 67 1.80 10.25 -11.40
CA PHE A 67 1.87 9.24 -10.34
C PHE A 67 0.65 9.22 -9.40
N TYR A 68 -0.43 9.94 -9.75
CA TYR A 68 -1.61 10.08 -8.87
C TYR A 68 -2.52 8.85 -8.82
N ASP A 69 -2.46 7.96 -9.83
CA ASP A 69 -3.23 6.71 -9.83
C ASP A 69 -2.64 5.67 -8.84
N VAL A 70 -2.83 5.90 -7.54
CA VAL A 70 -2.33 5.04 -6.44
C VAL A 70 -3.37 4.05 -5.91
N ASN A 71 -4.47 3.87 -6.64
CA ASN A 71 -5.53 2.94 -6.28
C ASN A 71 -5.17 1.50 -6.71
N PHE A 72 -4.31 0.87 -5.92
CA PHE A 72 -3.98 -0.54 -6.10
C PHE A 72 -5.05 -1.42 -5.46
N SER A 73 -5.69 -2.27 -6.27
CA SER A 73 -6.66 -3.26 -5.83
C SER A 73 -6.43 -4.63 -6.48
N TYR A 74 -7.00 -5.66 -5.87
CA TYR A 74 -7.12 -6.99 -6.44
C TYR A 74 -8.52 -7.56 -6.18
N ILE A 75 -8.94 -8.46 -7.04
CA ILE A 75 -10.24 -9.13 -7.02
C ILE A 75 -10.00 -10.60 -6.73
N ASP A 76 -10.70 -11.11 -5.73
CA ASP A 76 -10.78 -12.53 -5.45
C ASP A 76 -11.73 -13.21 -6.45
N LEU A 77 -11.28 -14.28 -7.12
CA LEU A 77 -12.09 -14.95 -8.14
C LEU A 77 -13.18 -15.87 -7.56
N ASP A 78 -13.07 -16.27 -6.28
CA ASP A 78 -14.08 -17.10 -5.63
C ASP A 78 -15.21 -16.25 -5.05
N THR A 79 -14.89 -15.10 -4.45
CA THR A 79 -15.90 -14.21 -3.83
C THR A 79 -16.32 -13.04 -4.71
N PHE A 80 -15.57 -12.74 -5.77
CA PHE A 80 -15.72 -11.55 -6.63
C PHE A 80 -15.57 -10.21 -5.88
N GLU A 81 -15.01 -10.24 -4.67
CA GLU A 81 -14.78 -9.05 -3.86
C GLU A 81 -13.52 -8.31 -4.32
N GLU A 82 -13.63 -7.00 -4.52
CA GLU A 82 -12.49 -6.13 -4.81
C GLU A 82 -11.91 -5.56 -3.51
N LYS A 83 -10.67 -5.92 -3.21
CA LYS A 83 -9.93 -5.47 -2.03
C LYS A 83 -8.89 -4.42 -2.42
N PHE A 84 -8.90 -3.29 -1.72
CA PHE A 84 -7.97 -2.20 -1.92
C PHE A 84 -6.79 -2.30 -0.96
N VAL A 85 -5.57 -2.14 -1.48
CA VAL A 85 -4.35 -2.21 -0.69
C VAL A 85 -3.90 -0.79 -0.34
N SER A 86 -4.04 -0.43 0.93
CA SER A 86 -3.51 0.82 1.51
C SER A 86 -2.09 0.66 2.01
N VAL A 87 -1.37 1.78 2.12
CA VAL A 87 -0.09 1.86 2.82
C VAL A 87 -0.32 2.42 4.22
N PRO A 88 0.09 1.73 5.29
CA PRO A 88 -0.13 2.20 6.66
C PRO A 88 0.58 3.52 6.96
N GLU A 89 1.65 3.84 6.23
CA GLU A 89 2.40 5.09 6.36
C GLU A 89 1.69 6.30 5.75
N GLN A 90 0.59 6.10 5.03
CA GLN A 90 -0.21 7.20 4.49
C GLN A 90 -1.04 7.84 5.61
N GLY A 91 -0.38 8.69 6.38
CA GLY A 91 -1.05 9.67 7.25
C GLY A 91 -1.69 10.77 6.41
N GLY A 92 -2.87 11.23 6.83
CA GLY A 92 -3.48 12.46 6.32
C GLY A 92 -2.53 13.65 6.44
N GLY A 93 -2.76 14.67 5.62
CA GLY A 93 -1.92 15.87 5.51
C GLY A 93 -1.41 16.42 6.86
N LYS A 94 -0.24 17.05 6.80
CA LYS A 94 0.62 17.41 7.94
C LYS A 94 -0.17 17.77 9.21
N LEU A 95 -0.10 16.91 10.22
CA LEU A 95 -0.70 17.16 11.54
C LEU A 95 -0.12 18.41 12.22
N ILE A 96 1.10 18.80 11.83
CA ILE A 96 1.74 20.04 12.24
C ILE A 96 1.79 20.97 11.02
N PRO A 97 1.28 22.20 11.10
CA PRO A 97 1.32 23.14 9.99
C PRO A 97 2.77 23.44 9.56
N ASP A 98 2.98 23.61 8.25
CA ASP A 98 4.26 24.07 7.75
C ASP A 98 4.52 25.52 8.14
N GLY A 99 5.70 25.78 8.69
CA GLY A 99 6.17 27.12 8.99
C GLY A 99 6.80 27.25 10.38
N ILE A 100 7.32 28.44 10.66
CA ILE A 100 7.81 28.79 11.99
C ILE A 100 6.57 29.03 12.87
N CYS A 101 6.36 28.15 13.85
CA CYS A 101 5.30 28.31 14.84
C CYS A 101 5.60 29.53 15.71
N ASN A 102 4.57 30.16 16.28
CA ASN A 102 4.80 31.30 17.17
C ASN A 102 5.67 30.86 18.36
N PRO A 103 6.60 31.71 18.84
CA PRO A 103 7.41 31.41 20.01
C PRO A 103 6.54 30.93 21.18
N GLY A 104 6.90 29.78 21.78
CA GLY A 104 6.13 29.16 22.87
C GLY A 104 5.11 28.10 22.45
N GLN A 105 4.99 27.79 21.16
CA GLN A 105 4.14 26.68 20.69
C GLN A 105 4.91 25.35 20.68
N VAL A 106 4.33 24.32 21.29
CA VAL A 106 4.89 22.97 21.33
C VAL A 106 3.82 22.00 20.88
N TYR A 107 4.14 21.16 19.89
CA TYR A 107 3.29 20.04 19.51
C TYR A 107 3.76 18.79 20.23
N THR A 108 2.83 18.09 20.90
CA THR A 108 3.15 16.86 21.65
C THR A 108 2.38 15.70 21.06
N VAL A 109 3.04 14.55 20.91
CA VAL A 109 2.40 13.31 20.48
C VAL A 109 2.04 12.50 21.73
N SER A 110 0.77 12.13 21.89
CA SER A 110 0.35 11.25 22.99
C SER A 110 -0.76 10.29 22.56
N GLN A 111 -0.94 9.20 23.31
CA GLN A 111 -2.08 8.30 23.14
C GLN A 111 -3.31 8.88 23.84
N GLY A 112 -4.39 9.05 23.09
CA GLY A 112 -5.70 9.38 23.66
C GLY A 112 -6.30 8.20 24.43
N LYS A 113 -7.39 8.44 25.17
CA LYS A 113 -8.10 7.41 25.95
C LYS A 113 -8.60 6.22 25.12
N SER A 114 -8.72 6.37 23.80
CA SER A 114 -9.10 5.32 22.85
C SER A 114 -7.91 4.50 22.30
N GLY A 115 -6.68 4.78 22.75
CA GLY A 115 -5.46 4.15 22.22
C GLY A 115 -4.97 4.71 20.88
N MET A 116 -5.71 5.66 20.27
CA MET A 116 -5.26 6.36 19.08
C MET A 116 -4.15 7.37 19.41
N ILE A 117 -3.07 7.35 18.64
CA ILE A 117 -1.99 8.32 18.71
C ILE A 117 -2.47 9.62 18.04
N GLY A 118 -2.47 10.71 18.80
CA GLY A 118 -2.85 12.05 18.33
C GLY A 118 -1.73 13.06 18.52
N VAL A 119 -1.75 14.13 17.72
CA VAL A 119 -0.91 15.32 17.93
C VAL A 119 -1.76 16.35 18.65
N PHE A 120 -1.24 16.84 19.78
CA PHE A 120 -1.83 17.86 20.62
C PHE A 120 -0.99 19.13 20.52
N ARG A 121 -1.64 20.28 20.66
CA ARG A 121 -1.03 21.60 20.64
C ARG A 121 -1.20 22.25 22.00
#